data_AF-A0A8I0KCN9-F1
#
_entry.id   AF-A0A8I0KCN9-F1
#
_cell.length_a   1.000
_cell.length_b   1.000
_cell.length_c   1.000
_cell.angle_alpha   90.00
_cell.angle_beta   90.00
_cell.angle_gamma   90.00
#
_symmetry.space_group_name_H-M   'P 1'
#
loop_
_entity.id
_entity.type
_entity.pdbx_description
1 polymer ?
#
loop_
_entity_poly.entity_id
_entity_poly.type
_entity_poly.pdbx_seq_one_letter_code
_entity_poly.pdbx_strand_id
1 'polypeptide(L)' 'MTNKASQPRTFTLSDEKRNHILTTALNLFDQFGFQHISIMRIITEAKIAKQSFYMAFPSKDSFIIECL' A
#
# COMPACT_ATOMS: atom_id res chain seq x y z
N MET A 1 -16.25 10.91 -25.56
CA MET A 1 -16.59 12.24 -25.02
C MET A 1 -16.35 12.21 -23.53
N THR A 2 -15.39 13.05 -23.09
CA THR A 2 -15.08 13.52 -21.72
C THR A 2 -15.10 12.51 -20.56
N ASN A 3 -14.14 12.41 -19.65
CA ASN A 3 -12.82 12.99 -19.42
C ASN A 3 -12.40 12.31 -18.10
N LYS A 4 -11.24 11.66 -18.04
CA LYS A 4 -10.50 11.53 -16.78
C LYS A 4 -9.00 11.57 -17.05
N ALA A 5 -8.58 12.58 -17.80
CA ALA A 5 -7.21 13.06 -17.70
C ALA A 5 -7.16 14.10 -16.59
N SER A 6 -6.79 13.68 -15.37
CA SER A 6 -6.26 14.53 -14.29
C SER A 6 -5.76 13.55 -13.22
N GLN A 7 -4.47 13.22 -13.14
CA GLN A 7 -3.43 14.12 -12.66
C GLN A 7 -2.07 13.70 -13.24
N PRO A 8 -1.19 14.61 -13.70
CA PRO A 8 0.23 14.35 -13.68
C PRO A 8 0.67 14.52 -12.22
N ARG A 9 0.39 13.53 -11.36
CA ARG A 9 1.02 13.52 -10.04
C ARG A 9 2.48 13.26 -10.31
N THR A 10 3.34 14.25 -10.08
CA THR A 10 4.77 14.03 -9.90
C THR A 10 4.90 13.10 -8.69
N PHE A 11 4.83 11.80 -8.92
CA PHE A 11 5.03 10.80 -7.88
C PHE A 11 6.49 10.97 -7.45
N THR A 12 6.69 11.47 -6.23
CA THR A 12 8.01 11.31 -5.62
C THR A 12 8.25 9.81 -5.44
N LEU A 13 9.49 9.34 -5.54
CA LEU A 13 9.83 7.91 -5.40
C LEU A 13 9.23 7.25 -4.12
N SER A 14 8.92 8.06 -3.10
CA SER A 14 8.19 7.66 -1.89
C SER A 14 6.73 7.27 -2.14
N ASP A 15 6.05 7.96 -3.05
CA ASP A 15 4.62 7.74 -3.34
C ASP A 15 4.40 6.44 -4.13
N GLU A 16 5.32 6.07 -5.01
CA GLU A 16 5.25 4.79 -5.74
C GLU A 16 5.39 3.59 -4.80
N LYS A 17 6.31 3.66 -3.83
CA LYS A 17 6.46 2.63 -2.79
C LYS A 17 5.21 2.50 -1.92
N ARG A 18 4.62 3.62 -1.50
CA ARG A 18 3.35 3.62 -0.75
C ARG A 18 2.25 2.94 -1.57
N ASN A 19 2.07 3.34 -2.82
CA ASN A 19 1.07 2.76 -3.71
C ASN A 19 1.28 1.26 -3.94
N HIS A 20 2.53 0.82 -4.11
CA HIS A 20 2.86 -0.60 -4.26
C HIS A 20 2.45 -1.41 -3.03
N ILE A 21 2.74 -0.91 -1.84
CA ILE A 21 2.34 -1.54 -0.57
C ILE A 21 0.82 -1.61 -0.45
N LEU A 22 0.12 -0.50 -0.71
CA LEU A 22 -1.34 -0.43 -0.63
C LEU A 22 -2.01 -1.37 -1.62
N THR A 23 -1.56 -1.36 -2.88
CA THR A 23 -2.09 -2.25 -3.92
C THR A 23 -1.90 -3.71 -3.54
N THR A 24 -0.73 -4.07 -3.03
CA THR A 24 -0.44 -5.44 -2.57
C THR A 24 -1.35 -5.83 -1.40
N ALA A 25 -1.52 -4.94 -0.43
CA ALA A 25 -2.36 -5.18 0.73
C ALA A 25 -3.83 -5.37 0.36
N LEU A 26 -4.38 -4.48 -0.46
CA LEU A 26 -5.77 -4.56 -0.94
C LEU A 26 -6.02 -5.87 -1.69
N ASN A 27 -5.10 -6.29 -2.56
CA ASN A 27 -5.20 -7.57 -3.26
C ASN A 27 -5.20 -8.77 -2.31
N LEU A 28 -4.41 -8.72 -1.23
CA LEU A 28 -4.40 -9.78 -0.22
C LEU A 28 -5.67 -9.77 0.62
N PHE A 29 -6.18 -8.59 0.97
CA PHE A 29 -7.44 -8.47 1.71
C PHE A 29 -8.63 -8.97 0.90
N ASP A 30 -8.66 -8.71 -0.40
CA ASP A 30 -9.71 -9.21 -1.30
C ASP A 30 -9.70 -10.74 -1.40
N GLN A 31 -8.51 -11.35 -1.47
CA GLN A 31 -8.36 -12.80 -1.62
C GLN A 31 -8.57 -13.59 -0.33
N PHE A 32 -8.10 -13.07 0.81
CA PHE A 32 -8.00 -13.84 2.06
C PHE A 32 -8.80 -13.22 3.22
N GLY A 33 -9.35 -12.02 3.04
CA GLY A 33 -10.02 -11.27 4.08
C GLY A 33 -9.05 -10.48 4.98
N PHE A 34 -9.47 -9.28 5.38
CA PHE A 34 -8.66 -8.35 6.18
C PHE A 34 -8.13 -8.96 7.49
N GLN A 35 -8.95 -9.72 8.20
CA GLN A 35 -8.59 -10.30 9.51
C GLN A 35 -7.50 -11.38 9.44
N HIS A 36 -7.26 -11.95 8.25
CA HIS A 36 -6.32 -13.05 8.06
C HIS A 36 -4.94 -12.60 7.56
N ILE A 37 -4.77 -11.32 7.23
CA ILE A 37 -3.54 -10.78 6.66
C ILE A 37 -2.74 -9.99 7.69
N SER A 38 -1.47 -10.35 7.85
CA SER A 38 -0.53 -9.62 8.70
C SER A 38 0.33 -8.65 7.88
N ILE A 39 0.87 -7.61 8.54
CA ILE A 39 1.86 -6.71 7.94
C ILE A 39 3.06 -7.49 7.40
N MET A 40 3.50 -8.54 8.10
CA MET A 40 4.61 -9.37 7.63
C MET A 40 4.28 -10.07 6.31
N ARG A 41 3.05 -10.57 6.14
CA ARG A 41 2.60 -11.15 4.86
C ARG A 41 2.66 -10.11 3.75
N ILE A 42 2.17 -8.89 4.00
CA ILE A 42 2.19 -7.80 3.02
C ILE A 42 3.64 -7.44 2.64
N ILE A 43 4.54 -7.32 3.62
CA ILE A 43 5.97 -7.03 3.37
C ILE A 43 6.60 -8.11 2.49
N THR A 44 6.33 -9.39 2.78
CA THR A 44 6.85 -10.52 2.01
C THR A 44 6.32 -10.53 0.57
N GLU A 45 5.01 -10.36 0.38
CA GLU A 45 4.36 -10.39 -0.94
C GLU A 45 4.74 -9.15 -1.78
N ALA A 46 4.85 -7.98 -1.14
CA ALA A 46 5.31 -6.76 -1.78
C ALA A 46 6.83 -6.79 -2.09
N LYS A 47 7.57 -7.79 -1.60
CA LYS A 47 9.01 -7.97 -1.78
C LYS A 47 9.83 -6.75 -1.32
N ILE A 48 9.45 -6.18 -0.18
CA ILE A 48 10.13 -5.03 0.41
C ILE A 48 10.79 -5.39 1.75
N ALA A 49 11.73 -4.57 2.19
CA ALA A 49 12.26 -4.66 3.54
C ALA A 49 11.25 -4.14 4.57
N LYS A 50 11.25 -4.72 5.78
CA LYS A 50 10.44 -4.26 6.91
C LYS A 50 10.64 -2.76 7.18
N GLN A 51 11.89 -2.31 7.16
CA GLN A 51 12.20 -0.89 7.38
C GLN A 51 11.57 0.02 6.32
N SER A 52 11.53 -0.42 5.05
CA SER A 52 10.87 0.34 3.97
C SER A 52 9.37 0.47 4.18
N PHE A 53 8.71 -0.56 4.75
CA PHE A 53 7.30 -0.46 5.14
C PHE A 53 7.11 0.64 6.19
N TYR A 54 7.91 0.64 7.25
CA TYR A 54 7.77 1.64 8.33
C TYR A 54 8.22 3.05 7.96
N MET A 55 9.10 3.19 6.96
CA MET A 55 9.40 4.50 6.35
C MET A 55 8.20 5.05 5.58
N ALA A 56 7.41 4.18 4.94
CA ALA A 56 6.18 4.56 4.26
C ALA A 56 5.03 4.79 5.26
N PHE A 57 4.86 3.89 6.23
CA PHE A 57 3.78 3.90 7.21
C PHE A 57 4.36 3.86 8.62
N PRO A 58 4.46 5.01 9.31
CA PRO A 58 5.10 5.09 10.62
C PRO A 58 4.45 4.21 11.69
N SER A 59 3.16 3.90 11.55
CA SER A 59 2.41 3.04 12.47
C SER A 59 1.46 2.11 11.73
N LYS A 60 1.04 1.04 12.41
CA LYS A 60 0.00 0.13 11.92
C LYS A 60 -1.31 0.88 11.65
N ASP A 61 -1.67 1.82 12.51
CA ASP A 61 -2.91 2.60 12.35
C ASP A 61 -2.85 3.50 11.12
N SER A 62 -1.72 4.17 10.88
CA SER A 62 -1.52 4.97 9.65
C SER A 62 -1.70 4.13 8.39
N PHE A 63 -1.21 2.90 8.40
CA PHE A 63 -1.39 1.98 7.28
C PHE A 63 -2.85 1.53 7.12
N ILE A 64 -3.53 1.18 8.22
CA ILE A 64 -4.93 0.72 8.18
C ILE A 64 -5.86 1.84 7.70
N ILE A 65 -5.67 3.07 8.17
CA ILE A 65 -6.46 4.24 7.75
C ILE A 65 -6.37 4.44 6.24
N GLU A 66 -5.22 4.21 5.62
CA GLU A 66 -5.06 4.32 4.16
C GLU A 66 -5.63 3.13 3.37
N CYS A 67 -5.93 2.01 4.02
CA CYS A 67 -6.58 0.86 3.38
C CYS A 67 -8.11 0.92 3.42
N LEU A 68 -8.69 1.83 4.22
CA LEU A 68 -10.13 2.06 4.35
C LEU A 68 -10.62 3.09 3.32
#